data_AF-A0ABD2SAU7-F1
#
_entry.id   AF-A0ABD2SAU7-F1
#
_cell.length_a   1.000
_cell.length_b   1.000
_cell.length_c   1.000
_cell.angle_alpha   90.00
_cell.angle_beta   90.00
_cell.angle_gamma   90.00
#
_symmetry.space_group_name_H-M   'P 1'
#
loop_
_entity.id
_entity.type
_entity.pdbx_description
1 polymer ?
#
loop_
_entity_poly.entity_id
_entity_poly.type
_entity_poly.pdbx_seq_one_letter_code
_entity_poly.pdbx_strand_id
1 'polypeptide(L)'
;MQVDYALQRDRQNMGRRYVEVFSCKKEEYYQAVAAEVKEGGKDNEYRSPPPSRPKRSVNKDDMEYSEILKLRGLPYSVRKTDIGRFFGEEFNVKPDKVHIAYRSDGKATGEAYVEFASIEEAKKAMCKDNMKIGSRYIELFPSHPDEARRAESRSRH
;
A
#
# COMPACT_ATOMS: atom_id res chain seq x y z
N MET A 1 29.10 -25.55 -7.31
CA MET A 1 29.80 -25.07 -6.10
C MET A 1 29.19 -23.78 -5.54
N GLN A 2 29.15 -22.64 -6.25
CA GLN A 2 28.51 -21.42 -5.70
C GLN A 2 26.97 -21.41 -5.83
N VAL A 3 26.43 -21.98 -6.93
CA VAL A 3 24.99 -22.03 -7.21
C VAL A 3 24.24 -22.93 -6.23
N ASP A 4 24.78 -24.10 -5.91
CA ASP A 4 24.18 -25.05 -4.98
C ASP A 4 24.04 -24.47 -3.56
N TYR A 5 25.05 -23.70 -3.13
CA TYR A 5 25.03 -23.01 -1.84
C TYR A 5 24.00 -21.89 -1.79
N ALA A 6 23.79 -21.17 -2.90
CA ALA A 6 22.77 -20.12 -2.98
C ALA A 6 21.35 -20.70 -2.94
N LEU A 7 21.10 -21.80 -3.66
CA LEU A 7 19.80 -22.48 -3.64
C LEU A 7 19.44 -23.04 -2.26
N GLN A 8 20.43 -23.45 -1.46
CA GLN A 8 20.23 -23.87 -0.07
C GLN A 8 19.81 -22.73 0.87
N ARG A 9 19.91 -21.47 0.43
CA ARG A 9 19.45 -20.29 1.19
C ARG A 9 18.02 -19.88 0.85
N ASP A 10 17.32 -20.65 0.00
CA ASP A 10 15.90 -20.44 -0.27
C ASP A 10 15.09 -20.40 1.04
N ARG A 11 14.23 -19.39 1.17
CA ARG A 11 13.38 -19.06 2.32
C ARG A 11 14.09 -18.66 3.61
N GLN A 12 15.38 -18.35 3.59
CA GLN A 12 16.02 -17.76 4.76
C GLN A 12 15.60 -16.30 4.97
N ASN A 13 15.54 -15.86 6.24
CA ASN A 13 15.16 -14.50 6.57
C ASN A 13 16.33 -13.54 6.35
N MET A 14 16.13 -12.54 5.49
CA MET A 14 16.96 -11.35 5.38
C MET A 14 16.24 -10.18 6.06
N GLY A 15 16.56 -9.96 7.33
CA GLY A 15 15.80 -9.06 8.20
C GLY A 15 14.42 -9.64 8.55
N ARG A 16 13.34 -8.87 8.36
CA ARG A 16 11.96 -9.29 8.68
C ARG A 16 11.25 -10.05 7.54
N ARG A 17 11.95 -10.42 6.48
CA ARG A 17 11.37 -11.06 5.29
C ARG A 17 12.25 -12.22 4.82
N TYR A 18 11.61 -13.27 4.30
CA TYR A 18 12.33 -14.37 3.68
C TYR A 18 12.73 -14.01 2.24
N VAL A 19 13.86 -14.55 1.80
CA VAL A 19 14.32 -14.47 0.41
C VAL A 19 14.01 -15.77 -0.30
N GLU A 20 13.55 -15.71 -1.54
CA GLU A 20 13.34 -16.90 -2.37
C GLU A 20 14.46 -17.01 -3.40
N VAL A 21 15.06 -18.19 -3.54
CA VAL A 21 16.19 -18.43 -4.44
C VAL A 21 15.85 -19.57 -5.39
N PHE A 22 15.83 -19.26 -6.68
CA PHE A 22 15.54 -20.22 -7.75
C PHE A 22 16.71 -20.30 -8.73
N SER A 23 16.86 -21.45 -9.37
CA SER A 23 17.77 -21.59 -10.51
C SER A 23 17.16 -20.86 -11.70
N CYS A 24 17.85 -19.86 -12.25
CA CYS A 24 17.45 -19.16 -13.47
C CYS A 24 18.27 -19.68 -14.65
N LYS A 25 17.69 -19.71 -15.85
CA LYS A 25 18.41 -20.03 -17.09
C LYS A 25 19.28 -18.85 -17.50
N LYS A 26 20.44 -19.16 -18.09
CA LYS A 26 21.43 -18.16 -18.52
C LYS A 26 20.83 -17.18 -19.54
N GLU A 27 19.96 -17.67 -20.41
CA GLU A 27 19.25 -16.87 -21.41
C GLU A 27 18.28 -15.87 -20.78
N GLU A 28 17.52 -16.28 -19.77
CA GLU A 28 16.58 -15.40 -19.05
C GLU A 28 17.33 -14.29 -18.29
N TYR A 29 18.50 -14.61 -17.72
CA TYR A 29 19.41 -13.62 -17.15
C TYR A 29 19.87 -12.60 -18.19
N TYR A 30 20.36 -13.05 -19.35
CA TYR A 30 20.82 -12.13 -20.39
C TYR A 30 19.68 -11.30 -20.99
N GLN A 31 18.47 -11.85 -21.09
CA GLN A 31 17.29 -11.09 -21.53
C GLN A 31 16.94 -9.98 -20.53
N ALA A 32 16.96 -10.29 -19.22
CA ALA A 32 16.73 -9.30 -18.18
C ALA A 32 17.80 -8.19 -18.20
N VAL A 33 19.08 -8.57 -18.31
CA VAL A 33 20.19 -7.61 -18.40
C VAL A 33 20.10 -6.78 -19.69
N ALA A 34 19.79 -7.39 -20.83
CA ALA A 34 19.66 -6.68 -22.11
C ALA A 34 18.49 -5.69 -22.12
N ALA A 35 17.38 -6.00 -21.42
CA ALA A 35 16.28 -5.06 -21.23
C ALA A 35 16.73 -3.80 -20.46
N GLU A 36 17.67 -3.94 -19.53
CA GLU A 36 18.24 -2.82 -18.79
C GLU A 36 19.28 -2.01 -19.60
N VAL A 37 19.71 -2.47 -20.78
CA VAL A 37 20.70 -1.79 -21.65
C VAL A 37 20.04 -0.90 -22.70
N LYS A 38 18.74 -1.07 -22.98
CA LYS A 38 17.99 -0.19 -23.89
C LYS A 38 17.69 1.20 -23.32
N GLU A 39 17.84 1.38 -22.01
CA GLU A 39 17.84 2.71 -21.37
C GLU A 39 19.26 3.03 -20.90
N GLY A 40 19.94 3.86 -21.69
CA GLY A 40 21.38 4.04 -21.62
C GLY A 40 21.91 4.68 -20.33
N GLY A 41 22.89 4.02 -19.73
CA GLY A 41 24.23 4.59 -19.54
C GLY A 41 24.53 5.43 -18.28
N LYS A 42 25.31 4.80 -17.38
CA LYS A 42 26.34 5.34 -16.46
C LYS A 42 25.88 6.01 -15.14
N ASP A 43 26.34 5.68 -13.94
CA ASP A 43 27.24 4.66 -13.37
C ASP A 43 26.88 4.51 -11.86
N ASN A 44 27.25 3.37 -11.27
CA ASN A 44 27.40 3.07 -9.83
C ASN A 44 26.30 2.29 -9.07
N GLU A 45 26.60 0.98 -8.92
CA GLU A 45 26.47 0.07 -7.77
C GLU A 45 25.12 -0.12 -7.02
N TYR A 46 24.71 -1.39 -6.91
CA TYR A 46 23.47 -1.96 -6.32
C TYR A 46 22.20 -1.98 -7.21
N ARG A 47 22.17 -2.88 -8.21
CA ARG A 47 20.89 -3.25 -8.86
C ARG A 47 20.08 -4.15 -7.93
N SER A 48 18.93 -3.63 -7.54
CA SER A 48 17.96 -4.16 -6.57
C SER A 48 17.12 -5.34 -7.13
N PRO A 49 16.37 -6.08 -6.30
CA PRO A 49 15.60 -7.27 -6.69
C PRO A 49 14.58 -6.99 -7.82
N PRO A 50 14.11 -8.02 -8.56
CA PRO A 50 13.18 -7.82 -9.66
C PRO A 50 11.92 -7.10 -9.18
N PRO A 51 11.32 -6.24 -10.03
CA PRO A 51 10.14 -5.48 -9.64
C PRO A 51 9.04 -6.44 -9.21
N SER A 52 8.45 -6.15 -8.05
CA SER A 52 7.21 -6.81 -7.62
C SER A 52 6.24 -6.80 -8.81
N ARG A 53 5.67 -7.98 -9.15
CA ARG A 53 4.58 -8.19 -10.12
C ARG A 53 3.87 -6.86 -10.36
N PRO A 54 3.83 -6.30 -11.60
CA PRO A 54 3.41 -4.93 -11.80
C PRO A 54 2.16 -4.74 -10.96
N LYS A 55 2.31 -4.00 -9.85
CA LYS A 55 1.14 -3.39 -9.23
C LYS A 55 0.54 -2.74 -10.46
N ARG A 56 -0.66 -3.15 -10.91
CA ARG A 56 -1.39 -2.28 -11.83
C ARG A 56 -1.32 -0.95 -11.10
N SER A 57 -0.48 -0.05 -11.59
CA SER A 57 -0.38 1.29 -11.11
C SER A 57 -1.69 1.83 -11.61
N VAL A 58 -2.75 1.59 -10.82
CA VAL A 58 -4.03 2.17 -11.11
C VAL A 58 -3.72 3.65 -10.97
N ASN A 59 -3.68 4.35 -12.09
CA ASN A 59 -3.53 5.78 -12.10
C ASN A 59 -4.67 6.30 -11.23
N LYS A 60 -4.34 6.79 -10.05
CA LYS A 60 -5.34 7.26 -9.09
C LYS A 60 -6.07 8.48 -9.62
N ASP A 61 -5.50 9.15 -10.62
CA ASP A 61 -6.10 10.28 -11.34
C ASP A 61 -7.23 9.86 -12.29
N ASP A 62 -7.19 8.63 -12.81
CA ASP A 62 -8.24 8.06 -13.68
C ASP A 62 -9.40 7.45 -12.87
N MET A 63 -9.26 7.38 -11.54
CA MET A 63 -10.30 6.84 -10.67
C MET A 63 -11.40 7.87 -10.44
N GLU A 64 -12.64 7.39 -10.35
CA GLU A 64 -13.77 8.23 -9.97
C GLU A 64 -13.64 8.65 -8.51
N TYR A 65 -13.61 9.95 -8.27
CA TYR A 65 -13.55 10.53 -6.93
C TYR A 65 -14.94 10.81 -6.40
N SER A 66 -15.17 10.47 -5.14
CA SER A 66 -16.26 11.02 -4.32
C SER A 66 -15.68 11.77 -3.11
N GLU A 67 -16.52 12.15 -2.16
CA GLU A 67 -16.11 12.70 -0.88
C GLU A 67 -15.45 11.65 0.03
N ILE A 68 -15.37 10.37 -0.37
CA ILE A 68 -14.84 9.29 0.47
C ILE A 68 -13.49 8.80 -0.01
N LEU A 69 -12.53 8.71 0.92
CA LEU A 69 -11.29 7.98 0.73
C LEU A 69 -11.27 6.70 1.56
N LYS A 70 -10.74 5.64 0.94
CA LYS A 70 -10.35 4.41 1.62
C LYS A 70 -8.89 4.47 2.02
N LEU A 71 -8.63 4.17 3.28
CA LEU A 71 -7.30 4.02 3.86
C LEU A 71 -6.97 2.53 3.98
N ARG A 72 -5.75 2.15 3.63
CA ARG A 72 -5.22 0.80 3.81
C ARG A 72 -3.86 0.82 4.50
N GLY A 73 -3.60 -0.21 5.29
CA GLY A 73 -2.29 -0.44 5.92
C GLY A 73 -2.21 0.13 7.34
N LEU A 74 -3.34 0.54 7.92
CA LEU A 74 -3.43 1.13 9.25
C LEU A 74 -2.89 0.18 10.33
N PRO A 75 -2.22 0.70 11.38
CA PRO A 75 -1.96 -0.08 12.59
C PRO A 75 -3.25 -0.65 13.17
N TYR A 76 -3.23 -1.88 13.69
CA TYR A 76 -4.43 -2.47 14.30
C TYR A 76 -4.92 -1.74 15.56
N SER A 77 -4.03 -0.98 16.20
CA SER A 77 -4.32 -0.15 17.37
C SER A 77 -4.79 1.27 17.01
N VAL A 78 -4.99 1.58 15.72
CA VAL A 78 -5.35 2.93 15.27
C VAL A 78 -6.69 3.36 15.84
N ARG A 79 -6.79 4.61 16.24
CA ARG A 79 -8.03 5.25 16.69
C ARG A 79 -8.50 6.26 15.65
N LYS A 80 -9.80 6.57 15.67
CA LYS A 80 -10.39 7.61 14.81
C LYS A 80 -9.67 8.96 14.96
N THR A 81 -9.22 9.28 16.17
CA THR A 81 -8.42 10.49 16.47
C THR A 81 -7.06 10.50 15.76
N ASP A 82 -6.42 9.35 15.61
CA ASP A 82 -5.13 9.25 14.90
C ASP A 82 -5.30 9.52 13.41
N ILE A 83 -6.41 9.04 12.84
CA ILE A 83 -6.78 9.28 11.44
C ILE A 83 -7.12 10.76 11.22
N GLY A 84 -7.87 11.39 12.12
CA GLY A 84 -8.11 12.83 12.07
C GLY A 84 -6.80 13.63 12.11
N ARG A 85 -5.88 13.27 13.02
CA ARG A 85 -4.55 13.91 13.11
C ARG A 85 -3.69 13.68 11.87
N PHE A 86 -3.83 12.53 11.21
CA PHE A 86 -3.09 12.21 9.98
C PHE A 86 -3.41 13.17 8.83
N PHE A 87 -4.70 13.50 8.65
CA PHE A 87 -5.09 14.52 7.67
C PHE A 87 -4.77 15.94 8.19
N GLY A 88 -4.87 16.16 9.50
CA GLY A 88 -4.52 17.43 10.14
C GLY A 88 -5.68 18.42 10.14
N GLU A 89 -5.45 19.61 10.71
CA GLU A 89 -6.48 20.65 10.84
C GLU A 89 -6.95 21.19 9.48
N GLU A 90 -6.11 21.10 8.45
CA GLU A 90 -6.41 21.51 7.07
C GLU A 90 -7.69 20.89 6.51
N PHE A 91 -7.93 19.61 6.80
CA PHE A 91 -9.12 18.89 6.32
C PHE A 91 -10.21 18.72 7.39
N ASN A 92 -9.92 19.12 8.64
CA ASN A 92 -10.84 19.07 9.77
C ASN A 92 -11.70 17.79 9.85
N VAL A 93 -11.09 16.63 9.64
CA VAL A 93 -11.79 15.34 9.60
C VAL A 93 -12.30 15.00 11.00
N LYS A 94 -13.63 15.02 11.15
CA LYS A 94 -14.28 14.72 12.42
C LYS A 94 -14.36 13.21 12.67
N PRO A 95 -14.30 12.74 13.93
CA PRO A 95 -14.34 11.30 14.24
C PRO A 95 -15.62 10.57 13.81
N ASP A 96 -16.75 11.26 13.72
CA ASP A 96 -18.01 10.73 13.20
C ASP A 96 -17.93 10.39 11.70
N LYS A 97 -17.11 11.10 10.94
CA LYS A 97 -16.82 10.88 9.52
C LYS A 97 -15.75 9.82 9.23
N VAL A 98 -15.25 9.15 10.27
CA VAL A 98 -14.26 8.08 10.15
C VAL A 98 -14.88 6.75 10.52
N HIS A 99 -14.87 5.80 9.59
CA HIS A 99 -15.27 4.42 9.82
C HIS A 99 -14.09 3.46 9.70
N ILE A 100 -13.72 2.80 10.80
CA ILE A 100 -12.68 1.77 10.79
C ILE A 100 -13.35 0.43 10.51
N ALA A 101 -12.84 -0.32 9.54
CA ALA A 101 -13.38 -1.63 9.21
C ALA A 101 -12.90 -2.69 10.21
N TYR A 102 -13.85 -3.45 10.74
CA TYR A 102 -13.60 -4.57 11.64
C TYR A 102 -14.13 -5.85 11.02
N ARG A 103 -13.50 -6.96 11.38
CA ARG A 103 -13.98 -8.31 11.08
C ARG A 103 -15.09 -8.69 12.08
N SER A 104 -15.78 -9.79 11.80
CA SER A 104 -16.75 -10.41 12.72
C SER A 104 -16.13 -10.81 14.07
N ASP A 105 -14.84 -11.12 14.11
CA ASP A 105 -14.12 -11.42 15.36
C ASP A 105 -13.74 -10.17 16.17
N GLY A 106 -14.23 -8.99 15.78
CA GLY A 106 -13.97 -7.71 16.42
C GLY A 106 -12.58 -7.12 16.15
N LYS A 107 -11.73 -7.79 15.35
CA LYS A 107 -10.38 -7.27 15.04
C LYS A 107 -10.41 -6.29 13.89
N ALA A 108 -9.63 -5.22 14.01
CA ALA A 108 -9.44 -4.24 12.94
C ALA A 108 -8.82 -4.91 11.71
N THR A 109 -9.35 -4.62 10.52
CA THR A 109 -8.81 -5.16 9.26
C THR A 109 -7.54 -4.45 8.81
N GLY A 110 -7.25 -3.27 9.38
CA GLY A 110 -6.24 -2.35 8.86
C GLY A 110 -6.74 -1.48 7.70
N GLU A 111 -8.06 -1.44 7.48
CA GLU A 111 -8.74 -0.57 6.52
C GLU A 111 -9.67 0.41 7.25
N ALA A 112 -9.84 1.60 6.69
CA ALA A 112 -10.83 2.58 7.14
C ALA A 112 -11.36 3.38 5.95
N TYR A 113 -12.49 4.05 6.17
CA TYR A 113 -13.14 4.95 5.23
C TYR A 113 -13.32 6.30 5.90
N VAL A 114 -13.01 7.37 5.17
CA VAL A 114 -13.07 8.73 5.66
C VAL A 114 -13.87 9.57 4.68
N GLU A 115 -14.90 10.23 5.19
CA GLU A 115 -15.74 11.16 4.44
C GLU A 115 -15.23 12.60 4.67
N PHE A 116 -14.96 13.32 3.58
CA PHE A 116 -14.54 14.72 3.55
C PHE A 116 -15.75 15.63 3.30
N ALA A 117 -15.61 16.95 3.47
CA ALA A 117 -16.72 17.86 3.25
C ALA A 117 -17.06 18.02 1.76
N SER A 118 -16.10 17.77 0.87
CA SER A 118 -16.29 17.81 -0.57
C SER A 118 -15.35 16.87 -1.33
N ILE A 119 -15.67 16.61 -2.60
CA ILE A 119 -14.83 15.83 -3.52
C ILE A 119 -13.47 16.52 -3.70
N GLU A 120 -13.44 17.84 -3.72
CA GLU A 120 -12.22 18.64 -3.88
C GLU A 120 -11.28 18.48 -2.67
N GLU A 121 -11.83 18.44 -1.46
CA GLU A 121 -11.06 18.14 -0.26
C GLU A 121 -10.53 16.72 -0.26
N ALA A 122 -11.34 15.73 -0.65
CA ALA A 122 -10.88 14.35 -0.80
C ALA A 122 -9.72 14.24 -1.80
N LYS A 123 -9.82 14.92 -2.95
CA LYS A 123 -8.72 15.01 -3.94
C LYS A 123 -7.46 15.63 -3.35
N LYS A 124 -7.59 16.76 -2.65
CA LYS A 124 -6.45 17.41 -1.97
C LYS A 124 -5.83 16.51 -0.91
N ALA A 125 -6.64 15.78 -0.15
CA ALA A 125 -6.19 14.87 0.90
C ALA A 125 -5.38 13.68 0.36
N MET A 126 -5.47 13.36 -0.94
CA MET A 126 -4.59 12.39 -1.58
C MET A 126 -3.11 12.77 -1.53
N CYS A 127 -2.77 14.04 -1.26
CA CYS A 127 -1.38 14.45 -1.00
C CYS A 127 -0.75 13.72 0.20
N LYS A 128 -1.57 13.15 1.09
CA LYS A 128 -1.14 12.35 2.25
C LYS A 128 -0.87 10.88 1.89
N ASP A 129 -1.05 10.47 0.63
CA ASP A 129 -0.79 9.09 0.21
C ASP A 129 0.66 8.68 0.48
N ASN A 130 0.86 7.45 0.97
CA ASN A 130 2.15 6.91 1.43
C ASN A 130 2.80 7.66 2.60
N MET A 131 2.07 8.52 3.31
CA MET A 131 2.53 9.03 4.61
C MET A 131 2.32 7.98 5.72
N LYS A 132 2.85 8.24 6.92
CA LYS A 132 2.84 7.28 8.03
C LYS A 132 1.84 7.61 9.12
N ILE A 133 1.24 6.56 9.69
CA ILE A 133 0.66 6.57 11.03
C ILE A 133 1.47 5.58 11.88
N GLY A 134 2.17 6.10 12.88
CA GLY A 134 3.14 5.32 13.65
C GLY A 134 4.23 4.73 12.73
N SER A 135 4.38 3.41 12.74
CA SER A 135 5.37 2.70 11.91
C SER A 135 4.84 2.21 10.56
N ARG A 136 3.60 2.57 10.20
CA ARG A 136 2.91 2.01 9.03
C ARG A 136 2.71 3.08 7.97
N TYR A 137 3.09 2.76 6.74
CA TYR A 137 2.75 3.54 5.55
C TYR A 137 1.28 3.31 5.22
N ILE A 138 0.57 4.40 4.93
CA ILE A 138 -0.86 4.38 4.64
C ILE A 138 -1.07 4.65 3.16
N GLU A 139 -1.80 3.75 2.50
CA GLU A 139 -2.22 3.91 1.12
C GLU A 139 -3.65 4.49 1.10
N LEU A 140 -3.86 5.53 0.31
CA LEU A 140 -5.15 6.19 0.08
C LEU A 140 -5.70 5.83 -1.30
N PHE A 141 -7.00 5.59 -1.37
CA PHE A 141 -7.73 5.30 -2.60
C PHE A 141 -9.04 6.07 -2.65
N PRO A 142 -9.42 6.65 -3.79
CA PRO A 142 -10.80 7.09 -4.02
C PRO A 142 -11.76 5.94 -3.76
N SER A 143 -12.85 6.21 -3.07
CA SER A 143 -13.89 5.25 -2.75
C SER A 143 -15.27 5.91 -2.86
N HIS A 144 -16.33 5.18 -2.56
CA HIS A 144 -17.70 5.65 -2.65
C HIS A 144 -18.51 5.27 -1.38
N PRO A 145 -19.60 6.00 -1.07
CA PRO A 145 -20.48 5.71 0.07
C PRO A 145 -20.93 4.25 0.17
N ASP A 146 -21.18 3.61 -0.96
CA ASP A 146 -21.58 2.20 -1.00
C ASP A 146 -20.51 1.23 -0.53
N GLU A 147 -19.24 1.54 -0.75
CA GLU A 147 -18.14 0.70 -0.27
C GLU A 147 -17.95 0.88 1.25
N ALA A 148 -18.02 2.12 1.74
CA ALA A 148 -17.97 2.43 3.16
C ALA A 148 -19.09 1.73 3.95
N ARG A 149 -20.33 1.81 3.44
CA ARG A 149 -21.50 1.13 4.01
C ARG A 149 -21.36 -0.39 4.01
N ARG A 150 -20.78 -0.97 2.95
CA ARG A 150 -20.50 -2.41 2.91
C ARG A 150 -19.47 -2.84 3.94
N ALA A 151 -18.49 -2.00 4.23
CA ALA A 151 -17.50 -2.26 5.28
C ALA A 151 -18.12 -2.17 6.69
N GLU A 152 -19.10 -1.28 6.91
CA GLU A 152 -19.88 -1.24 8.16
C GLU A 152 -20.70 -2.50 8.39
N SER A 153 -21.39 -3.01 7.38
CA SER A 153 -22.23 -4.20 7.56
C SER A 153 -21.44 -5.47 7.90
N ARG A 154 -20.16 -5.53 7.50
CA ARG A 154 -19.25 -6.67 7.76
C ARG A 154 -18.78 -6.77 9.21
N SER A 155 -18.84 -5.68 9.98
CA SER A 155 -18.41 -5.68 11.39
C SER A 155 -19.53 -6.04 12.37
N ARG A 156 -20.78 -6.11 11.92
CA ARG A 156 -21.98 -6.29 12.78
C ARG A 156 -22.47 -7.73 12.92
N HIS A 157 -21.73 -8.72 12.41
CA HIS A 157 -22.11 -10.15 12.47
C HIS A 157 -21.13 -10.94 13.32
#